data_AF-A0A7J2R722-F1
#
_entry.id   AF-A0A7J2R722-F1
#
_cell.length_a   1.000
_cell.length_b   1.000
_cell.length_c   1.000
_cell.angle_alpha   90.00
_cell.angle_beta   90.00
_cell.angle_gamma   90.00
#
_symmetry.space_group_name_H-M   'P 1'
#
loop_
_entity.id
_entity.type
_entity.pdbx_description
1 polymer ?
#
loop_
_entity_poly.entity_id
_entity_poly.type
_entity_poly.pdbx_seq_one_letter_code
_entity_poly.pdbx_strand_id
1 'polypeptide(L)'
;MRSLIKDNRGDVLQLFTMIVLMLVIALLGLFLLFFSWKFTGELQNNEMIQSNENAKYVNNLLHLQIPNINEEANFFFFLAMTIGLVVSAVKTNFNPVIIFIFILLLFLAIFLAAQSANIYRAFADDPVMEEYSQKLTFTNIIFSKYTPLIITLLGAVLLIIMYGKSGSNIPV
;
A
#
# COMPACT_ATOMS: atom_id res chain seq x y z
N MET A 1 36.54 -1.86 34.23
CA MET A 1 36.25 -2.39 32.87
C MET A 1 35.72 -3.81 32.97
N ARG A 2 34.48 -4.00 33.44
CA ARG A 2 33.82 -5.31 33.49
C ARG A 2 33.00 -5.50 32.21
N SER A 3 33.48 -6.44 31.39
CA SER A 3 32.85 -7.16 30.29
C SER A 3 31.49 -6.65 29.79
N LEU A 4 31.53 -5.93 28.68
CA LEU A 4 30.47 -5.78 27.68
C LEU A 4 30.24 -7.09 26.92
N ILE A 5 29.98 -8.20 27.62
CA ILE A 5 29.37 -9.36 26.98
C ILE A 5 27.86 -9.17 27.15
N LYS A 6 27.33 -8.25 26.36
CA LYS A 6 25.89 -8.15 26.10
C LYS A 6 25.50 -9.48 25.44
N ASP A 7 24.58 -10.18 26.05
CA ASP A 7 24.16 -11.52 25.65
C ASP A 7 23.49 -11.45 24.26
N ASN A 8 24.23 -11.75 23.19
CA ASN A 8 23.76 -11.69 21.79
C ASN A 8 22.62 -12.67 21.48
N ARG A 9 22.23 -13.53 22.43
CA ARG A 9 21.14 -14.50 22.26
C ARG A 9 19.77 -13.82 22.15
N GLY A 10 19.59 -12.66 22.81
CA GLY A 10 18.38 -11.85 22.65
C GLY A 10 18.26 -11.24 21.25
N ASP A 11 19.39 -10.93 20.63
CA ASP A 11 19.47 -10.27 19.31
C ASP A 11 19.10 -11.24 18.18
N VAL A 12 19.59 -12.49 18.25
CA VAL A 12 19.24 -13.54 17.28
C VAL A 12 17.76 -13.91 17.34
N LEU A 13 17.18 -14.00 18.54
CA LEU A 13 15.77 -14.33 18.72
C LEU A 13 14.87 -13.16 18.27
N GLN A 14 15.27 -11.92 18.51
CA GLN A 14 14.64 -10.73 17.93
C GLN A 14 14.66 -10.74 16.40
N LEU A 15 15.82 -11.00 15.80
CA LEU A 15 16.01 -11.00 14.35
C LEU A 15 15.19 -12.12 13.69
N PHE A 16 15.16 -13.30 14.30
CA PHE A 16 14.31 -14.41 13.87
C PHE A 16 12.81 -14.05 13.95
N THR A 17 12.36 -13.46 15.06
CA THR A 17 10.96 -13.03 15.24
C THR A 17 10.56 -12.00 14.18
N MET A 18 11.44 -11.07 13.84
CA MET A 18 11.22 -10.06 12.82
C MET A 18 11.09 -10.67 11.41
N ILE A 19 11.95 -11.63 11.05
CA ILE A 19 11.86 -12.36 9.78
C ILE A 19 10.53 -13.10 9.69
N VAL A 20 10.12 -13.80 10.75
CA VAL A 20 8.83 -14.50 10.81
C VAL A 20 7.68 -13.51 10.63
N LEU A 21 7.73 -12.35 11.29
CA LEU A 21 6.68 -11.33 11.20
C LEU A 21 6.61 -10.71 9.79
N MET A 22 7.74 -10.45 9.14
CA MET A 22 7.79 -10.02 7.73
C MET A 22 7.20 -11.07 6.80
N LEU A 23 7.54 -12.35 7.02
CA LEU A 23 7.03 -13.46 6.22
C LEU A 23 5.51 -13.59 6.38
N VAL A 24 4.97 -13.43 7.60
CA VAL A 24 3.52 -13.41 7.85
C VAL A 24 2.86 -12.24 7.11
N ILE A 25 3.43 -11.03 7.18
CA ILE A 25 2.90 -9.86 6.44
C ILE A 25 2.94 -10.10 4.93
N ALA A 26 4.02 -10.67 4.40
CA ALA A 26 4.14 -10.96 2.97
C ALA A 26 3.13 -12.02 2.50
N LEU A 27 2.96 -13.10 3.27
CA LEU A 27 1.95 -14.13 2.98
C LEU A 27 0.53 -13.56 3.03
N LEU A 28 0.25 -12.66 3.97
CA LEU A 28 -1.05 -11.99 4.07
C LEU A 28 -1.28 -11.01 2.92
N GLY A 29 -0.27 -10.26 2.49
CA GLY A 29 -0.36 -9.40 1.31
C GLY A 29 -0.66 -10.21 0.05
N LEU A 30 -0.01 -11.38 -0.12
CA LEU A 30 -0.30 -12.33 -1.19
C LEU A 30 -1.72 -12.89 -1.09
N PHE A 31 -2.18 -13.25 0.11
CA PHE A 31 -3.53 -13.74 0.35
C PHE A 31 -4.59 -12.69 -0.01
N LEU A 32 -4.41 -11.44 0.42
CA LEU A 32 -5.32 -10.33 0.08
C LEU A 32 -5.33 -10.06 -1.42
N LEU A 33 -4.19 -10.18 -2.10
CA LEU A 33 -4.11 -10.12 -3.56
C LEU A 33 -4.95 -11.22 -4.21
N PHE A 34 -4.81 -12.47 -3.77
CA PHE A 34 -5.58 -13.59 -4.29
C PHE A 34 -7.08 -13.45 -4.00
N PHE A 35 -7.45 -13.00 -2.81
CA PHE A 35 -8.83 -12.76 -2.41
C PHE A 35 -9.48 -11.63 -3.22
N SER A 36 -8.74 -10.53 -3.42
CA SER A 36 -9.15 -9.41 -4.26
C SER A 36 -9.52 -9.85 -5.67
N TRP A 37 -8.74 -10.75 -6.27
CA TRP A 37 -9.04 -11.28 -7.61
C TRP A 37 -10.36 -12.05 -7.65
N LYS A 38 -10.64 -12.89 -6.64
CA LYS A 38 -11.91 -13.63 -6.55
C LYS A 38 -13.10 -12.71 -6.33
N PHE A 39 -12.98 -11.77 -5.39
CA PHE A 39 -14.06 -10.84 -5.06
C PHE A 39 -14.39 -9.89 -6.23
N THR A 40 -13.39 -9.47 -6.99
CA THR A 40 -13.59 -8.63 -8.18
C THR A 40 -14.30 -9.40 -9.29
N GLY A 41 -13.95 -10.67 -9.49
CA GLY A 41 -14.65 -11.52 -10.45
C GLY A 41 -16.15 -11.65 -10.14
N GLU A 42 -16.54 -11.63 -8.87
CA GLU A 42 -17.95 -11.66 -8.47
C GLU A 42 -18.63 -10.29 -8.58
N LEU A 43 -17.93 -9.19 -8.30
CA LEU A 43 -18.47 -7.83 -8.44
C LEU A 43 -18.68 -7.41 -9.90
N GLN A 44 -17.78 -7.79 -10.83
CA GLN A 44 -17.92 -7.46 -12.25
C GLN A 44 -19.11 -8.16 -12.92
N ASN A 45 -19.55 -9.28 -12.35
CA ASN A 45 -20.73 -10.03 -12.80
C ASN A 45 -22.05 -9.51 -12.20
N ASN A 46 -22.01 -8.45 -11.39
CA ASN A 46 -23.21 -7.87 -10.77
C ASN A 46 -23.78 -6.74 -11.65
N GLU A 47 -24.96 -6.97 -12.22
CA GLU A 47 -25.66 -6.10 -13.18
C GLU A 47 -25.96 -4.68 -12.63
N MET A 48 -25.93 -4.49 -11.30
CA MET A 48 -26.15 -3.17 -10.68
C MET A 48 -25.01 -2.16 -10.93
N ILE A 49 -23.79 -2.61 -11.21
CA ILE A 49 -22.64 -1.70 -11.43
C ILE A 49 -22.61 -1.20 -12.88
N GLN A 50 -23.09 -2.00 -13.83
CA GLN A 50 -23.00 -1.69 -15.27
C GLN A 50 -24.04 -0.65 -15.75
N SER A 51 -25.07 -0.34 -14.96
CA SER A 51 -26.23 0.45 -15.40
C SER A 51 -26.27 1.91 -14.94
N ASN A 52 -25.25 2.42 -14.23
CA ASN A 52 -25.32 3.76 -13.65
C ASN A 52 -24.90 4.87 -14.64
N GLU A 53 -25.85 5.38 -15.43
CA GLU A 53 -25.66 6.50 -16.38
C GLU A 53 -25.03 7.75 -15.74
N ASN A 54 -25.26 7.98 -14.44
CA ASN A 54 -24.68 9.12 -13.72
C ASN A 54 -23.15 9.04 -13.60
N ALA A 55 -22.58 7.83 -13.53
CA ALA A 55 -21.14 7.65 -13.50
C ALA A 55 -20.51 8.10 -14.83
N LYS A 56 -21.17 7.83 -15.96
CA LYS A 56 -20.73 8.30 -17.29
C LYS A 56 -20.80 9.82 -17.42
N TYR A 57 -21.81 10.46 -16.85
CA TYR A 57 -21.97 11.92 -16.90
C TYR A 57 -20.92 12.68 -16.07
N VAL A 58 -20.63 12.22 -14.84
CA VAL A 58 -19.58 12.81 -13.98
C VAL A 58 -18.18 12.62 -14.59
N ASN A 59 -17.95 11.47 -15.23
CA ASN A 59 -16.69 11.19 -15.92
C ASN A 59 -16.47 12.19 -17.07
N ASN A 60 -17.48 12.39 -17.93
CA ASN A 60 -17.39 13.36 -19.04
C ASN A 60 -17.14 14.82 -18.59
N LEU A 61 -17.64 15.24 -17.42
CA LEU A 61 -17.40 16.59 -16.90
C LEU A 61 -15.98 16.81 -16.37
N LEU A 62 -15.36 15.78 -15.76
CA LEU A 62 -13.97 15.85 -15.30
C LEU A 62 -12.97 15.90 -16.46
N HIS A 63 -13.35 15.35 -17.63
CA HIS A 63 -12.48 15.21 -18.80
C HIS A 63 -12.34 16.45 -19.67
N LEU A 64 -13.32 17.37 -19.64
CA LEU A 64 -13.32 18.53 -20.53
C LEU A 64 -12.36 19.64 -20.09
N GLN A 65 -11.81 19.59 -18.87
CA GLN A 65 -11.06 20.73 -18.35
C GLN A 65 -9.55 20.52 -18.24
N ILE A 66 -8.99 19.38 -17.76
CA ILE A 66 -7.53 19.30 -17.54
C ILE A 66 -6.99 17.84 -17.53
N PRO A 67 -6.59 17.24 -18.67
CA PRO A 67 -6.17 15.83 -18.72
C PRO A 67 -4.77 15.54 -18.14
N ASN A 68 -3.77 16.41 -18.33
CA ASN A 68 -2.37 16.06 -18.00
C ASN A 68 -1.93 16.49 -16.59
N ILE A 69 -2.46 17.59 -16.06
CA ILE A 69 -2.04 18.11 -14.74
C ILE A 69 -2.48 17.16 -13.61
N ASN A 70 -3.61 16.48 -13.79
CA ASN A 70 -4.16 15.57 -12.78
C ASN A 70 -3.32 14.31 -12.60
N GLU A 71 -2.66 13.82 -13.66
CA GLU A 71 -1.83 12.62 -13.58
C GLU A 71 -0.53 12.89 -12.78
N GLU A 72 0.19 13.95 -13.15
CA GLU A 72 1.43 14.33 -12.47
C GLU A 72 1.14 14.71 -11.01
N ALA A 73 0.06 15.46 -10.76
CA ALA A 73 -0.35 15.83 -9.42
C ALA A 73 -0.64 14.59 -8.54
N ASN A 74 -1.36 13.60 -9.08
CA ASN A 74 -1.65 12.36 -8.35
C ASN A 74 -0.38 11.57 -8.05
N PHE A 75 0.57 11.51 -8.99
CA PHE A 75 1.85 10.85 -8.77
C PHE A 75 2.71 11.56 -7.72
N PHE A 76 2.87 12.88 -7.82
CA PHE A 76 3.60 13.66 -6.83
C PHE A 76 2.95 13.61 -5.45
N PHE A 77 1.62 13.58 -5.38
CA PHE A 77 0.89 13.43 -4.14
C PHE A 77 1.16 12.06 -3.49
N PHE A 78 1.09 10.98 -4.26
CA PHE A 78 1.43 9.64 -3.80
C PHE A 78 2.88 9.56 -3.30
N LEU A 79 3.81 10.15 -4.05
CA LEU A 79 5.22 10.20 -3.69
C LEU A 79 5.46 11.02 -2.42
N ALA A 80 4.82 12.19 -2.29
CA ALA A 80 4.89 13.02 -1.09
C ALA A 80 4.31 12.32 0.15
N MET A 81 3.18 11.61 0.00
CA MET A 81 2.63 10.76 1.06
C MET A 81 3.60 9.66 1.48
N THR A 82 4.22 8.99 0.50
CA THR A 82 5.19 7.91 0.77
C THR A 82 6.40 8.43 1.52
N ILE A 83 6.97 9.57 1.10
CA ILE A 83 8.08 10.22 1.81
C ILE A 83 7.65 10.65 3.21
N GLY A 84 6.44 11.21 3.37
CA GLY A 84 5.88 11.59 4.66
C GLY A 84 5.76 10.41 5.62
N LEU A 85 5.34 9.24 5.13
CA LEU A 85 5.28 8.00 5.91
C LEU A 85 6.67 7.54 6.35
N VAL A 86 7.67 7.58 5.46
CA VAL A 86 9.06 7.25 5.80
C VAL A 86 9.61 8.19 6.87
N VAL A 87 9.43 9.50 6.72
CA VAL A 87 9.87 10.49 7.71
C VAL A 87 9.17 10.27 9.05
N SER A 88 7.87 9.99 9.04
CA SER A 88 7.09 9.66 10.24
C SER A 88 7.61 8.40 10.93
N ALA A 89 7.89 7.33 10.19
CA ALA A 89 8.44 6.09 10.72
C ALA A 89 9.82 6.28 11.36
N VAL A 90 10.70 7.10 10.76
CA VAL A 90 12.01 7.43 11.34
C VAL A 90 11.88 8.22 12.65
N LYS A 91 10.94 9.17 12.72
CA LYS A 91 10.74 10.02 13.90
C LYS A 91 10.00 9.32 15.02
N THR A 92 9.10 8.40 14.70
CA THR A 92 8.31 7.65 15.69
C THR A 92 9.22 6.78 16.55
N ASN A 93 9.00 6.79 17.86
CA ASN A 93 9.72 5.93 18.78
C ASN A 93 9.06 4.55 18.83
N PHE A 94 9.87 3.51 19.00
CA PHE A 94 9.37 2.16 19.09
C PHE A 94 8.47 2.00 20.32
N ASN A 95 7.22 1.64 20.09
CA ASN A 95 6.28 1.23 21.13
C ASN A 95 5.49 0.03 20.60
N PRO A 96 5.42 -1.10 21.33
CA PRO A 96 4.68 -2.28 20.90
C PRO A 96 3.22 -1.99 20.51
N VAL A 97 2.56 -1.07 21.22
CA VAL A 97 1.18 -0.65 20.94
C VAL A 97 1.09 0.07 19.60
N ILE A 98 2.05 0.96 19.31
CA ILE A 98 2.10 1.70 18.04
C ILE A 98 2.32 0.74 16.86
N ILE A 99 3.14 -0.29 17.04
CA ILE A 99 3.37 -1.30 15.99
C ILE A 99 2.12 -2.11 15.71
N PHE A 100 1.40 -2.52 16.75
CA PHE A 100 0.15 -3.25 16.58
C PHE A 100 -0.89 -2.40 15.83
N ILE A 101 -1.03 -1.12 16.21
CA ILE A 101 -1.91 -0.17 15.49
C ILE A 101 -1.44 0.03 14.05
N PHE A 102 -0.13 0.17 13.82
CA PHE A 102 0.43 0.32 12.48
C PHE A 102 0.11 -0.89 11.60
N ILE A 103 0.25 -2.12 12.13
CA ILE A 103 -0.09 -3.34 11.41
C ILE A 103 -1.58 -3.37 11.04
N LEU A 104 -2.47 -2.99 11.95
CA LEU A 104 -3.92 -2.90 11.66
C LEU A 104 -4.22 -1.86 10.57
N LEU A 105 -3.61 -0.68 10.64
CA LEU A 105 -3.76 0.35 9.61
C LEU A 105 -3.17 -0.08 8.27
N LEU A 106 -2.07 -0.82 8.29
CA LEU A 106 -1.47 -1.40 7.08
C LEU A 106 -2.41 -2.42 6.43
N PHE A 107 -3.08 -3.28 7.21
CA PHE A 107 -4.09 -4.18 6.67
C PHE A 107 -5.24 -3.44 6.00
N LEU A 108 -5.76 -2.41 6.67
CA LEU A 108 -6.81 -1.57 6.10
C LEU A 108 -6.34 -0.89 4.80
N ALA A 109 -5.12 -0.37 4.78
CA ALA A 109 -4.54 0.27 3.61
C ALA A 109 -4.37 -0.72 2.43
N ILE A 110 -3.87 -1.93 2.68
CA ILE A 110 -3.73 -2.97 1.65
C ILE A 110 -5.11 -3.36 1.10
N PHE A 111 -6.12 -3.52 1.96
CA PHE A 111 -7.48 -3.82 1.54
C PHE A 111 -8.07 -2.71 0.66
N LEU A 112 -7.98 -1.45 1.09
CA LEU A 112 -8.47 -0.29 0.33
C LEU A 112 -7.76 -0.15 -1.01
N ALA A 113 -6.45 -0.40 -1.05
CA ALA A 113 -5.68 -0.36 -2.27
C ALA A 113 -6.05 -1.46 -3.26
N ALA A 114 -6.34 -2.66 -2.75
CA ALA A 114 -6.85 -3.75 -3.58
C ALA A 114 -8.18 -3.37 -4.24
N GLN A 115 -9.14 -2.88 -3.45
CA GLN A 115 -10.42 -2.40 -3.96
C GLN A 115 -10.24 -1.27 -4.98
N SER A 116 -9.39 -0.28 -4.67
CA SER A 116 -9.12 0.86 -5.55
C SER A 116 -8.48 0.44 -6.88
N ALA A 117 -7.52 -0.50 -6.84
CA ALA A 117 -6.89 -1.04 -8.05
C ALA A 117 -7.90 -1.79 -8.93
N ASN A 118 -8.82 -2.55 -8.33
CA ASN A 118 -9.87 -3.25 -9.08
C ASN A 118 -10.86 -2.29 -9.72
N ILE A 119 -11.30 -1.27 -8.98
CA ILE A 119 -12.19 -0.22 -9.49
C ILE A 119 -11.52 0.48 -10.67
N TYR A 120 -10.26 0.89 -10.52
CA TYR A 120 -9.50 1.53 -11.59
C TYR A 120 -9.39 0.66 -12.84
N ARG A 121 -9.16 -0.66 -12.68
CA ARG A 121 -9.12 -1.60 -13.81
C ARG A 121 -10.46 -1.73 -14.52
N ALA A 122 -11.55 -1.85 -13.76
CA ALA A 122 -12.88 -1.88 -14.34
C ALA A 122 -13.18 -0.61 -15.16
N PHE A 123 -12.66 0.55 -14.73
CA PHE A 123 -12.71 1.78 -15.52
C PHE A 123 -11.76 1.77 -16.72
N ALA A 124 -10.55 1.25 -16.58
CA ALA A 124 -9.53 1.24 -17.63
C ALA A 124 -9.86 0.26 -18.77
N ASP A 125 -10.61 -0.80 -18.47
CA ASP A 125 -11.06 -1.83 -19.41
C ASP A 125 -12.38 -1.44 -20.12
N ASP A 126 -13.00 -0.29 -19.78
CA ASP A 126 -14.17 0.23 -20.50
C ASP A 126 -13.71 0.72 -21.90
N PRO A 127 -14.37 0.29 -23.00
CA PRO A 127 -13.98 0.68 -24.36
C PRO A 127 -13.92 2.19 -24.59
N VAL A 128 -14.71 2.98 -23.85
CA VAL A 128 -14.70 4.44 -23.93
C VAL A 128 -13.45 5.03 -23.27
N MET A 129 -12.87 4.32 -22.30
CA MET A 129 -11.73 4.74 -21.49
C MET A 129 -10.40 4.12 -21.93
N GLU A 130 -10.42 3.08 -22.76
CA GLU A 130 -9.21 2.35 -23.18
C GLU A 130 -8.17 3.27 -23.85
N GLU A 131 -8.58 4.17 -24.75
CA GLU A 131 -7.66 5.11 -25.42
C GLU A 131 -7.03 6.12 -24.43
N TYR A 132 -7.73 6.40 -23.33
CA TYR A 132 -7.29 7.35 -22.30
C TYR A 132 -6.45 6.68 -21.24
N SER A 133 -6.79 5.45 -20.84
CA SER A 133 -6.02 4.67 -19.88
C SER A 133 -4.60 4.45 -20.40
N GLN A 134 -4.42 4.24 -21.71
CA GLN A 134 -3.10 4.15 -22.34
C GLN A 134 -2.25 5.43 -22.22
N LYS A 135 -2.89 6.61 -22.09
CA LYS A 135 -2.19 7.90 -21.92
C LYS A 135 -1.78 8.14 -20.47
N LEU A 136 -2.48 7.54 -19.50
CA LEU A 136 -2.27 7.69 -18.06
C LEU A 136 -1.21 6.72 -17.50
N THR A 137 0.03 6.84 -17.97
CA THR A 137 1.15 5.96 -17.62
C THR A 137 1.44 5.86 -16.11
N PHE A 138 1.54 6.98 -15.40
CA PHE A 138 1.85 7.01 -13.96
C PHE A 138 0.68 6.53 -13.11
N THR A 139 -0.54 6.90 -13.50
CA THR A 139 -1.75 6.44 -12.80
C THR A 139 -1.90 4.93 -12.93
N ASN A 140 -1.63 4.37 -14.11
CA ASN A 140 -1.61 2.92 -14.33
C ASN A 140 -0.61 2.19 -13.44
N ILE A 141 0.57 2.80 -13.18
CA ILE A 141 1.57 2.22 -12.28
C ILE A 141 1.03 2.21 -10.84
N ILE A 142 0.50 3.35 -10.38
CA ILE A 142 -0.02 3.52 -9.02
C ILE A 142 -1.21 2.62 -8.74
N PHE A 143 -2.10 2.41 -9.69
CA PHE A 143 -3.33 1.61 -9.55
C PHE A 143 -3.26 0.25 -10.26
N SER A 144 -2.05 -0.24 -10.52
CA SER A 144 -1.84 -1.57 -11.12
C SER A 144 -2.35 -2.71 -10.22
N LYS A 145 -2.41 -3.95 -10.74
CA LYS A 145 -2.64 -5.13 -9.86
C LYS A 145 -1.64 -5.22 -8.72
N TYR A 146 -0.48 -4.61 -8.88
CA TYR A 146 0.61 -4.72 -7.93
C TYR A 146 0.54 -3.67 -6.82
N THR A 147 -0.41 -2.71 -6.85
CA THR A 147 -0.55 -1.69 -5.80
C THR A 147 -0.64 -2.27 -4.40
N PRO A 148 -1.45 -3.33 -4.12
CA PRO A 148 -1.49 -3.91 -2.78
C PRO A 148 -0.14 -4.49 -2.36
N LEU A 149 0.61 -5.07 -3.31
CA LEU A 149 1.96 -5.58 -3.08
C LEU A 149 2.94 -4.44 -2.78
N ILE A 150 2.89 -3.34 -3.54
CA ILE A 150 3.75 -2.16 -3.34
C ILE A 150 3.52 -1.59 -1.94
N ILE A 151 2.27 -1.44 -1.51
CA ILE A 151 1.93 -0.95 -0.16
C ILE A 151 2.39 -1.94 0.91
N THR A 152 2.26 -3.25 0.67
CA THR A 152 2.77 -4.28 1.58
C THR A 152 4.30 -4.17 1.75
N LEU A 153 5.04 -4.01 0.65
CA LEU A 153 6.49 -3.83 0.67
C LEU A 153 6.90 -2.54 1.39
N LEU A 154 6.21 -1.43 1.11
CA LEU A 154 6.41 -0.17 1.82
C LEU A 154 6.16 -0.34 3.32
N GLY A 155 5.04 -0.97 3.70
CA GLY A 155 4.73 -1.26 5.10
C GLY A 155 5.79 -2.12 5.79
N ALA A 156 6.30 -3.15 5.11
CA ALA A 156 7.41 -3.97 5.61
C ALA A 156 8.68 -3.14 5.81
N VAL A 157 9.06 -2.28 4.85
CA VAL A 157 10.21 -1.37 4.98
C VAL A 157 10.04 -0.41 6.17
N LEU A 158 8.84 0.16 6.36
CA LEU A 158 8.56 1.05 7.48
C LEU A 158 8.68 0.31 8.83
N LEU A 159 8.19 -0.92 8.91
CA LEU A 159 8.36 -1.77 10.11
C LEU A 159 9.84 -2.08 10.37
N ILE A 160 10.63 -2.36 9.34
CA ILE A 160 12.08 -2.56 9.47
C ILE A 160 12.74 -1.31 10.07
N ILE A 161 12.40 -0.13 9.55
CA ILE A 161 12.95 1.15 10.04
C ILE A 161 12.58 1.39 11.50
N MET A 162 11.30 1.21 11.86
CA MET A 162 10.81 1.39 13.22
C MET A 162 11.48 0.40 14.19
N TYR A 163 11.69 -0.84 13.77
CA TYR A 163 12.31 -1.88 14.57
C TYR A 163 13.83 -1.69 14.73
N GLY A 164 14.54 -1.34 13.66
CA GLY A 164 15.98 -1.08 13.68
C GLY A 164 16.35 0.01 14.70
N LYS A 165 15.47 1.00 14.88
CA LYS A 165 15.63 2.04 15.89
C LYS A 165 15.53 1.50 17.33
N SER A 166 14.74 0.46 17.57
CA SER A 166 14.66 -0.19 18.89
C SER A 166 15.95 -0.91 19.28
N GLY A 167 16.66 -1.51 18.32
CA GLY A 167 17.96 -2.15 18.55
C GLY A 167 19.10 -1.15 18.78
N SER A 168 18.97 0.07 18.24
CA SER A 168 19.91 1.19 18.39
C SER A 168 19.84 1.88 19.75
N ASN A 169 18.85 1.59 20.61
CA ASN A 169 18.82 2.05 21.99
C ASN A 169 19.87 1.28 22.83
N ILE A 170 21.14 1.45 22.47
CA ILE A 170 22.25 1.39 23.40
C ILE A 170 22.07 2.64 24.26
N PRO A 171 21.88 2.51 25.59
CA PRO A 171 21.82 3.68 26.45
C PRO A 171 23.11 4.47 26.27
N VAL A 172 22.97 5.75 25.89
CA VAL A 172 24.02 6.75 26.07
C VAL A 172 23.96 7.21 27.52
#